data_AF-A0A5J9UHC0-F1
#
_entry.id   AF-A0A5J9UHC0-F1
#
_cell.length_a   1.000
_cell.length_b   1.000
_cell.length_c   1.000
_cell.angle_alpha   90.00
_cell.angle_beta   90.00
_cell.angle_gamma   90.00
#
_symmetry.space_group_name_H-M   'P 1'
#
loop_
_entity.id
_entity.type
_entity.pdbx_description
1 polymer ?
#
loop_
_entity_poly.entity_id
_entity_poly.type
_entity_poly.pdbx_seq_one_letter_code
_entity_poly.pdbx_strand_id
1 'polypeptide(L)'
;MKLATIPLQSQVNPPWMTSASSASSPAAIGGQLVEGCFSDDERRHNLRKYLLKEMYDGSEVTCYDELRLTKRNFHDLCTMLRERCDLRDSVYVSVEEKVAMFLLVVGHGIKMRLLRGTYKRSLEMISRHFGDVLTAILSLTEEFIKLPDPSIQPPNDHKWKWFPNALGALDGCHVEVCVDVADQGRYRNRKQQITTNMLGVVDCKMRFLYVLPGWEGSASDSRVLRDAMRTSRQDKFVVPAGTTLSLGI
;
A
#
# COMPACT_ATOMS: atom_id res chain seq x y z
N MET A 1 -19.13 32.44 -11.85
CA MET A 1 -18.44 33.28 -12.85
C MET A 1 -17.41 34.13 -12.11
N LYS A 2 -16.21 34.30 -12.70
CA LYS A 2 -15.02 35.07 -12.23
C LYS A 2 -14.20 34.45 -11.09
N LEU A 3 -12.89 34.65 -10.94
CA LEU A 3 -11.68 34.70 -11.80
C LEU A 3 -10.51 35.11 -10.88
N ALA A 4 -9.40 34.34 -10.87
CA ALA A 4 -7.97 34.62 -10.54
C ALA A 4 -7.61 35.38 -9.21
N THR A 5 -6.41 35.32 -8.60
CA THR A 5 -5.03 35.29 -9.14
C THR A 5 -4.01 34.85 -8.06
N ILE A 6 -2.88 34.27 -8.50
CA ILE A 6 -1.69 33.86 -7.71
C ILE A 6 -0.56 34.89 -7.93
N PRO A 7 0.37 35.07 -6.98
CA PRO A 7 1.77 35.33 -7.32
C PRO A 7 2.77 34.37 -6.64
N LEU A 8 3.98 34.37 -7.19
CA LEU A 8 5.06 33.36 -7.12
C LEU A 8 6.34 33.99 -6.51
N GLN A 9 7.31 33.13 -6.14
CA GLN A 9 8.73 33.37 -5.76
C GLN A 9 9.01 33.70 -4.27
N SER A 10 10.13 33.34 -3.62
CA SER A 10 11.33 32.52 -3.90
C SER A 10 12.17 32.37 -2.61
N GLN A 11 12.71 31.17 -2.37
CA GLN A 11 14.05 30.78 -1.85
C GLN A 11 14.85 31.64 -0.80
N VAL A 12 15.29 30.92 0.26
CA VAL A 12 16.64 30.87 0.93
C VAL A 12 16.85 31.41 2.37
N ASN A 13 17.32 30.46 3.21
CA ASN A 13 17.98 30.36 4.55
C ASN A 13 18.60 31.58 5.27
N PRO A 14 18.83 31.51 6.61
CA PRO A 14 20.17 31.19 7.20
C PRO A 14 20.11 30.54 8.64
N PRO A 15 21.14 30.58 9.54
CA PRO A 15 22.52 30.04 9.55
C PRO A 15 22.88 29.25 10.87
N TRP A 16 24.18 29.05 11.18
CA TRP A 16 24.89 28.66 12.45
C TRP A 16 25.08 27.14 12.76
N MET A 17 26.21 26.57 13.24
CA MET A 17 27.60 26.98 13.59
C MET A 17 28.58 25.81 13.32
N THR A 18 29.83 26.20 13.00
CA THR A 18 31.09 25.45 13.06
C THR A 18 31.44 24.89 14.45
N SER A 19 32.08 23.70 14.51
CA SER A 19 33.52 23.55 14.79
C SER A 19 33.91 22.10 15.10
N ALA A 20 35.14 21.75 14.72
CA ALA A 20 35.79 20.47 14.90
C ALA A 20 36.86 20.54 16.00
N SER A 21 37.15 19.43 16.69
CA SER A 21 38.47 19.16 17.29
C SER A 21 38.75 17.66 17.52
N SER A 22 39.87 17.26 16.92
CA SER A 22 40.88 16.20 17.16
C SER A 22 40.80 15.10 18.25
N ALA A 23 41.17 13.89 17.77
CA ALA A 23 42.24 12.96 18.22
C ALA A 23 42.08 12.04 19.46
N SER A 24 42.14 10.72 19.24
CA SER A 24 43.24 9.78 19.64
C SER A 24 42.75 8.31 19.72
N SER A 25 43.65 7.38 19.38
CA SER A 25 43.56 5.90 19.48
C SER A 25 44.82 5.41 20.23
N PRO A 26 45.00 4.12 20.59
CA PRO A 26 44.07 2.99 20.74
C PRO A 26 44.26 2.24 22.09
N ALA A 27 43.37 1.30 22.43
CA ALA A 27 43.65 0.27 23.44
C ALA A 27 42.99 -1.06 23.07
N ALA A 28 43.83 -2.08 22.89
CA ALA A 28 43.45 -3.47 22.70
C ALA A 28 43.17 -4.13 24.05
N ILE A 29 42.02 -4.79 24.20
CA ILE A 29 41.80 -5.82 25.23
C ILE A 29 40.88 -6.90 24.67
N GLY A 30 41.37 -8.14 24.70
CA GLY A 30 40.54 -9.32 24.97
C GLY A 30 39.78 -9.92 23.80
N GLY A 31 40.46 -10.77 23.03
CA GLY A 31 39.77 -11.79 22.24
C GLY A 31 39.04 -12.76 23.16
N GLN A 32 37.71 -12.76 23.07
CA GLN A 32 36.86 -13.82 23.59
C GLN A 32 36.06 -14.39 22.42
N LEU A 33 36.13 -15.70 22.29
CA LEU A 33 35.78 -16.50 21.13
C LEU A 33 34.35 -16.25 20.63
N VAL A 34 34.25 -15.93 19.34
CA VAL A 34 33.03 -15.62 18.58
C VAL A 34 32.28 -16.89 18.15
N GLU A 35 32.37 -17.98 18.93
CA GLU A 35 31.75 -19.26 18.58
C GLU A 35 30.24 -19.30 18.85
N GLY A 36 29.73 -18.51 19.80
CA GLY A 36 28.29 -18.48 20.14
C GLY A 36 27.44 -17.61 19.19
N CYS A 37 27.98 -16.48 18.71
CA CYS A 37 27.21 -15.50 17.96
C CYS A 37 26.86 -16.00 16.53
N PHE A 38 27.78 -16.72 15.90
CA PHE A 38 27.59 -17.25 14.55
C PHE A 38 26.50 -18.33 14.50
N SER A 39 26.47 -19.21 15.50
CA SER A 39 25.45 -20.27 15.62
C SER A 39 24.04 -19.69 15.81
N ASP A 40 23.90 -18.63 16.61
CA ASP A 40 22.60 -18.02 16.87
C ASP A 40 22.07 -17.19 15.69
N ASP A 41 22.94 -16.57 14.91
CA ASP A 41 22.55 -15.87 13.67
C ASP A 41 22.17 -16.87 12.56
N GLU A 42 22.89 -17.99 12.46
CA GLU A 42 22.54 -19.09 11.55
C GLU A 42 21.20 -19.74 11.93
N ARG A 43 20.96 -20.00 13.23
CA ARG A 43 19.65 -20.47 13.71
C ARG A 43 18.53 -19.49 13.36
N ARG A 44 18.73 -18.19 13.59
CA ARG A 44 17.76 -17.14 13.24
C ARG A 44 17.51 -17.09 11.75
N HIS A 45 18.52 -17.35 10.92
CA HIS A 45 18.38 -17.44 9.47
C HIS A 45 17.59 -18.66 9.03
N ASN A 46 17.90 -19.82 9.58
CA ASN A 46 17.21 -21.07 9.27
C ASN A 46 15.74 -21.04 9.70
N LEU A 47 15.43 -20.44 10.85
CA LEU A 47 14.05 -20.21 11.30
C LEU A 47 13.26 -19.38 10.27
N ARG A 48 13.82 -18.26 9.80
CA ARG A 48 13.13 -17.37 8.84
C ARG A 48 12.92 -18.04 7.49
N LYS A 49 13.91 -18.80 7.01
CA LYS A 49 13.76 -19.65 5.83
C LYS A 49 12.65 -20.69 6.02
N TYR A 50 12.58 -21.33 7.18
CA TYR A 50 11.53 -22.29 7.50
C TYR A 50 10.14 -21.63 7.50
N LEU A 51 9.98 -20.47 8.14
CA LEU A 51 8.71 -19.73 8.14
C LEU A 51 8.23 -19.41 6.72
N LEU A 52 9.13 -18.89 5.88
CA LEU A 52 8.80 -18.60 4.48
C LEU A 52 8.44 -19.88 3.71
N LYS A 53 9.21 -20.95 3.95
CA LYS A 53 8.96 -22.26 3.35
C LYS A 53 7.61 -22.83 3.79
N GLU A 54 7.23 -22.69 5.04
CA GLU A 54 5.96 -23.18 5.57
C GLU A 54 4.76 -22.48 4.89
N MET A 55 4.86 -21.14 4.73
CA MET A 55 3.84 -20.36 4.02
C MET A 55 3.76 -20.71 2.53
N TYR A 56 4.89 -20.97 1.86
CA TYR A 56 4.96 -21.16 0.41
C TYR A 56 4.86 -22.64 -0.03
N ASP A 57 5.55 -23.55 0.64
CA ASP A 57 5.58 -24.99 0.34
C ASP A 57 4.43 -25.76 1.02
N GLY A 58 3.64 -25.11 1.88
CA GLY A 58 2.42 -25.66 2.46
C GLY A 58 1.33 -25.99 1.42
N SER A 59 0.08 -26.23 1.84
CA SER A 59 -1.01 -26.40 0.85
C SER A 59 -1.29 -25.07 0.12
N GLU A 60 -1.95 -25.12 -1.05
CA GLU A 60 -2.41 -23.88 -1.70
C GLU A 60 -3.34 -23.07 -0.80
N VAL A 61 -4.16 -23.77 0.01
CA VAL A 61 -5.04 -23.15 1.00
C VAL A 61 -4.22 -22.44 2.07
N THR A 62 -3.20 -23.08 2.62
CA THR A 62 -2.30 -22.48 3.63
C THR A 62 -1.62 -21.21 3.08
N CYS A 63 -1.13 -21.26 1.84
CA CYS A 63 -0.51 -20.09 1.22
C CYS A 63 -1.51 -18.93 1.07
N TYR A 64 -2.73 -19.22 0.62
CA TYR A 64 -3.78 -18.22 0.49
C TYR A 64 -4.23 -17.67 1.86
N ASP A 65 -4.35 -18.54 2.86
CA ASP A 65 -4.76 -18.15 4.21
C ASP A 65 -3.72 -17.27 4.90
N GLU A 66 -2.43 -17.45 4.65
CA GLU A 66 -1.35 -16.65 5.25
C GLU A 66 -0.98 -15.41 4.43
N LEU A 67 -0.92 -15.52 3.10
CA LEU A 67 -0.41 -14.48 2.22
C LEU A 67 -1.50 -13.75 1.43
N ARG A 68 -2.75 -14.22 1.49
CA ARG A 68 -3.88 -13.74 0.67
C ARG A 68 -3.67 -13.83 -0.84
N LEU A 69 -2.68 -14.63 -1.24
CA LEU A 69 -2.30 -14.87 -2.62
C LEU A 69 -2.12 -16.37 -2.84
N THR A 70 -2.43 -16.84 -4.04
CA THR A 70 -2.01 -18.19 -4.45
C THR A 70 -0.48 -18.22 -4.57
N LYS A 71 0.12 -19.41 -4.48
CA LYS A 71 1.57 -19.60 -4.63
C LYS A 71 2.11 -18.95 -5.90
N ARG A 72 1.41 -19.15 -7.02
CA ARG A 72 1.74 -18.58 -8.33
C ARG A 72 1.72 -17.05 -8.28
N ASN A 73 0.64 -16.45 -7.78
CA ASN A 73 0.51 -15.00 -7.71
C ASN A 73 1.55 -14.37 -6.78
N PHE A 74 1.92 -15.03 -5.68
CA PHE A 74 2.97 -14.58 -4.80
C PHE A 74 4.34 -14.59 -5.49
N HIS A 75 4.67 -15.67 -6.21
CA HIS A 75 5.90 -15.75 -6.99
C HIS A 75 5.94 -14.69 -8.10
N ASP A 76 4.86 -14.56 -8.86
CA ASP A 76 4.73 -13.57 -9.94
C ASP A 76 4.86 -12.14 -9.40
N LEU A 77 4.26 -11.85 -8.25
CA LEU A 77 4.41 -10.55 -7.57
C LEU A 77 5.87 -10.29 -7.17
N CYS A 78 6.54 -11.26 -6.56
CA CYS A 78 7.95 -11.10 -6.16
C CYS A 78 8.86 -10.86 -7.38
N THR A 79 8.64 -11.60 -8.46
CA THR A 79 9.37 -11.43 -9.73
C THR A 79 9.11 -10.06 -10.34
N MET A 80 7.84 -9.63 -10.39
CA MET A 80 7.46 -8.32 -10.87
C MET A 80 8.12 -7.18 -10.08
N LEU A 81 8.12 -7.27 -8.74
CA LEU A 81 8.74 -6.25 -7.88
C LEU A 81 10.27 -6.20 -8.04
N ARG A 82 10.92 -7.34 -8.30
CA ARG A 82 12.36 -7.37 -8.62
C ARG A 82 12.66 -6.71 -9.95
N GLU A 83 12.00 -7.16 -11.00
CA GLU A 83 12.35 -6.81 -12.38
C GLU A 83 11.95 -5.38 -12.73
N ARG A 84 10.84 -4.90 -12.17
CA ARG A 84 10.23 -3.64 -12.60
C ARG A 84 10.33 -2.53 -11.56
N CYS A 85 10.48 -2.86 -10.29
CA CYS A 85 10.56 -1.88 -9.20
C CYS A 85 11.94 -1.83 -8.53
N ASP A 86 12.90 -2.62 -9.02
CA ASP A 86 14.26 -2.75 -8.46
C ASP A 86 14.26 -3.12 -6.96
N LEU A 87 13.25 -3.87 -6.52
CA LEU A 87 13.22 -4.39 -5.15
C LEU A 87 14.25 -5.51 -5.04
N ARG A 88 15.37 -5.26 -4.37
CA ARG A 88 16.47 -6.22 -4.24
C ARG A 88 16.46 -6.97 -2.92
N ASP A 89 17.10 -8.12 -2.93
CA ASP A 89 17.51 -8.79 -1.70
C ASP A 89 18.43 -7.87 -0.89
N SER A 90 18.27 -7.90 0.42
CA SER A 90 19.25 -7.36 1.36
C SER A 90 20.18 -8.49 1.81
N VAL A 91 21.33 -8.16 2.39
CA VAL A 91 22.35 -9.13 2.84
C VAL A 91 21.75 -10.34 3.59
N TYR A 92 20.70 -10.12 4.38
CA TYR A 92 20.08 -11.18 5.19
C TYR A 92 18.59 -11.40 4.96
N VAL A 93 17.95 -10.69 4.02
CA VAL A 93 16.49 -10.71 3.83
C VAL A 93 16.19 -10.73 2.34
N SER A 94 15.57 -11.82 1.85
CA SER A 94 15.17 -11.91 0.46
C SER A 94 13.92 -11.09 0.17
N VAL A 95 13.67 -10.79 -1.11
CA VAL A 95 12.43 -10.13 -1.55
C VAL A 95 11.20 -10.89 -1.08
N GLU A 96 11.17 -12.21 -1.15
CA GLU A 96 10.03 -13.01 -0.67
C GLU A 96 9.78 -12.79 0.82
N GLU A 97 10.84 -12.73 1.64
CA GLU A 97 10.70 -12.46 3.08
C GLU A 97 10.13 -11.05 3.31
N LYS A 98 10.58 -10.05 2.55
CA LYS A 98 10.05 -8.67 2.62
C LYS A 98 8.57 -8.62 2.24
N VAL A 99 8.21 -9.24 1.12
CA VAL A 99 6.83 -9.25 0.59
C VAL A 99 5.92 -10.06 1.50
N ALA A 100 6.36 -11.20 2.03
CA ALA A 100 5.57 -11.99 2.98
C ALA A 100 5.29 -11.21 4.27
N MET A 101 6.30 -10.56 4.86
CA MET A 101 6.09 -9.68 6.03
C MET A 101 5.10 -8.56 5.71
N PHE A 102 5.21 -7.94 4.53
CA PHE A 102 4.28 -6.91 4.09
C PHE A 102 2.84 -7.44 3.99
N LEU A 103 2.63 -8.59 3.36
CA LEU A 103 1.32 -9.24 3.21
C LEU A 103 0.69 -9.64 4.54
N LEU A 104 1.48 -10.11 5.51
CA LEU A 104 1.00 -10.37 6.87
C LEU A 104 0.48 -9.10 7.55
N VAL A 105 1.11 -7.94 7.32
CA VAL A 105 0.61 -6.66 7.85
C VAL A 105 -0.67 -6.25 7.15
N VAL A 106 -0.71 -6.20 5.82
CA VAL A 106 -1.86 -5.63 5.08
C VAL A 106 -3.04 -6.60 4.93
N GLY A 107 -2.78 -7.90 4.85
CA GLY A 107 -3.78 -8.95 4.66
C GLY A 107 -4.40 -9.47 5.96
N HIS A 108 -3.68 -9.39 7.08
CA HIS A 108 -4.14 -9.86 8.39
C HIS A 108 -4.19 -8.79 9.47
N GLY A 109 -3.71 -7.57 9.20
CA GLY A 109 -3.62 -6.53 10.22
C GLY A 109 -2.62 -6.88 11.34
N ILE A 110 -1.64 -7.75 11.07
CA ILE A 110 -0.64 -8.12 12.08
C ILE A 110 0.22 -6.90 12.38
N LYS A 111 0.26 -6.54 13.66
CA LYS A 111 1.09 -5.42 14.13
C LYS A 111 2.57 -5.76 13.92
N MET A 112 3.35 -4.85 13.34
CA MET A 112 4.80 -5.02 13.15
C MET A 112 5.54 -5.40 14.45
N ARG A 113 5.03 -4.97 15.61
CA ARG A 113 5.52 -5.35 16.94
C ARG A 113 5.52 -6.87 17.17
N LEU A 114 4.51 -7.57 16.66
CA LEU A 114 4.41 -9.03 16.74
C LEU A 114 5.35 -9.70 15.74
N LEU A 115 5.45 -9.17 14.52
CA LEU A 115 6.39 -9.68 13.51
C LEU A 115 7.85 -9.66 13.99
N ARG A 116 8.24 -8.66 14.80
CA ARG A 116 9.57 -8.66 15.47
C ARG A 116 9.81 -9.94 16.27
N GLY A 117 8.81 -10.43 16.99
CA GLY A 117 8.91 -11.64 17.80
C GLY A 117 9.04 -12.90 16.95
N THR A 118 8.26 -12.98 15.87
CA THR A 118 8.22 -14.11 14.93
C THR A 118 9.48 -14.19 14.07
N TYR A 119 9.83 -13.09 13.40
CA TYR A 119 10.98 -13.01 12.49
C TYR A 119 12.30 -12.72 13.20
N LYS A 120 12.31 -12.47 14.52
CA LYS A 120 13.52 -12.11 15.29
C LYS A 120 14.30 -10.94 14.67
N ARG A 121 13.60 -9.98 14.06
CA ARG A 121 14.16 -8.77 13.44
C ARG A 121 13.86 -7.52 14.25
N SER A 122 14.69 -6.49 14.09
CA SER A 122 14.40 -5.18 14.68
C SER A 122 13.14 -4.58 14.04
N LEU A 123 12.41 -3.74 14.78
CA LEU A 123 11.25 -3.04 14.23
C LEU A 123 11.63 -2.07 13.13
N GLU A 124 12.79 -1.46 13.28
CA GLU A 124 13.35 -0.55 12.28
C GLU A 124 13.54 -1.28 10.94
N MET A 125 14.06 -2.51 10.95
CA MET A 125 14.21 -3.31 9.73
C MET A 125 12.86 -3.71 9.11
N ILE A 126 11.90 -4.14 9.94
CA ILE A 126 10.55 -4.50 9.47
C ILE A 126 9.87 -3.27 8.85
N SER A 127 9.94 -2.12 9.52
CA SER A 127 9.36 -0.86 9.05
C SER A 127 10.01 -0.41 7.74
N ARG A 128 11.33 -0.54 7.61
CA ARG A 128 12.05 -0.21 6.39
C ARG A 128 11.58 -1.08 5.22
N HIS A 129 11.58 -2.41 5.41
CA HIS A 129 11.14 -3.34 4.37
C HIS A 129 9.67 -3.20 4.01
N PHE A 130 8.81 -2.89 4.98
CA PHE A 130 7.43 -2.54 4.70
C PHE A 130 7.34 -1.30 3.80
N GLY A 131 8.12 -0.25 4.08
CA GLY A 131 8.20 0.95 3.25
C GLY A 131 8.76 0.70 1.85
N ASP A 132 9.81 -0.12 1.74
CA ASP A 132 10.40 -0.52 0.46
C ASP A 132 9.36 -1.22 -0.43
N VAL A 133 8.65 -2.22 0.12
CA VAL A 133 7.61 -2.98 -0.60
C VAL A 133 6.41 -2.09 -0.92
N LEU A 134 5.96 -1.24 0.00
CA LEU A 134 4.86 -0.31 -0.22
C LEU A 134 5.18 0.63 -1.39
N THR A 135 6.38 1.22 -1.40
CA THR A 135 6.82 2.14 -2.46
C THR A 135 6.88 1.43 -3.81
N ALA A 136 7.42 0.20 -3.83
CA ALA A 136 7.48 -0.62 -5.04
C ALA A 136 6.09 -1.01 -5.58
N ILE A 137 5.14 -1.32 -4.71
CA ILE A 137 3.75 -1.59 -5.13
C ILE A 137 3.08 -0.32 -5.64
N LEU A 138 3.27 0.80 -4.95
CA LEU A 138 2.67 2.07 -5.34
C LEU A 138 3.18 2.56 -6.70
N SER A 139 4.44 2.30 -7.05
CA SER A 139 4.98 2.66 -8.37
C SER A 139 4.35 1.87 -9.52
N LEU A 140 3.75 0.71 -9.25
CA LEU A 140 3.01 -0.09 -10.23
C LEU A 140 1.56 0.39 -10.42
N THR A 141 1.04 1.21 -9.50
CA THR A 141 -0.39 1.60 -9.49
C THR A 141 -0.84 2.17 -10.82
N GLU A 142 -0.05 3.05 -11.42
CA GLU A 142 -0.39 3.68 -12.69
C GLU A 142 -0.48 2.69 -13.84
N GLU A 143 0.15 1.51 -13.75
CA GLU A 143 0.04 0.48 -14.78
C GLU A 143 -1.24 -0.35 -14.65
N PHE A 144 -1.60 -0.71 -13.42
CA PHE A 144 -2.69 -1.64 -13.13
C PHE A 144 -4.05 -0.96 -12.92
N ILE A 145 -4.07 0.22 -12.30
CA ILE A 145 -5.29 0.98 -12.02
C ILE A 145 -5.45 2.06 -13.07
N LYS A 146 -6.13 1.71 -14.16
CA LYS A 146 -6.42 2.60 -15.28
C LYS A 146 -7.90 2.57 -15.61
N LEU A 147 -8.43 3.73 -15.99
CA LEU A 147 -9.76 3.80 -16.55
C LEU A 147 -9.81 3.07 -17.90
N PRO A 148 -10.86 2.28 -18.14
CA PRO A 148 -11.06 1.62 -19.41
C PRO A 148 -11.33 2.64 -20.51
N ASP A 149 -11.00 2.28 -21.76
CA ASP A 149 -11.45 3.02 -22.92
C ASP A 149 -12.99 3.10 -22.94
N PRO A 150 -13.59 4.28 -23.21
CA PRO A 150 -15.03 4.46 -23.35
C PRO A 150 -15.72 3.51 -24.34
N SER A 151 -14.98 2.93 -25.28
CA SER A 151 -15.48 1.99 -26.29
C SER A 151 -15.62 0.54 -25.80
N ILE A 152 -15.13 0.23 -24.59
CA ILE A 152 -15.23 -1.11 -24.03
C ILE A 152 -16.69 -1.49 -23.80
N GLN A 153 -17.11 -2.58 -24.42
CA GLN A 153 -18.43 -3.16 -24.19
C GLN A 153 -18.43 -3.90 -22.85
N PRO A 154 -19.50 -3.78 -22.06
CA PRO A 154 -19.65 -4.59 -20.85
C PRO A 154 -19.64 -6.08 -21.21
N PRO A 155 -19.16 -6.98 -20.33
CA PRO A 155 -19.27 -8.40 -20.59
C PRO A 155 -20.72 -8.83 -20.71
N ASN A 156 -20.98 -9.77 -21.62
CA ASN A 156 -22.28 -10.43 -21.74
C ASN A 156 -22.47 -11.45 -20.60
N ASP A 157 -22.67 -10.94 -19.39
CA ASP A 157 -22.88 -11.72 -18.18
C ASP A 157 -24.30 -11.48 -17.66
N HIS A 158 -25.04 -12.57 -17.45
CA HIS A 158 -26.42 -12.53 -16.95
C HIS A 158 -26.55 -11.82 -15.59
N LYS A 159 -25.48 -11.82 -14.78
CA LYS A 159 -25.42 -11.08 -13.51
C LYS A 159 -25.72 -9.59 -13.69
N TRP A 160 -25.35 -9.01 -14.83
CA TRP A 160 -25.47 -7.58 -15.11
C TRP A 160 -26.66 -7.24 -16.03
N LYS A 161 -27.57 -8.19 -16.27
CA LYS A 161 -28.72 -8.01 -17.19
C LYS A 161 -29.61 -6.80 -16.87
N TRP A 162 -29.68 -6.41 -15.60
CA TRP A 162 -30.48 -5.28 -15.12
C TRP A 162 -29.77 -3.93 -15.23
N PHE A 163 -28.47 -3.95 -15.53
CA PHE A 163 -27.63 -2.78 -15.71
C PHE A 163 -26.96 -2.84 -17.09
N PRO A 164 -27.73 -2.75 -18.18
CA PRO A 164 -27.16 -2.75 -19.52
C PRO A 164 -26.16 -1.59 -19.64
N ASN A 165 -25.02 -1.82 -20.29
CA ASN A 165 -23.94 -0.85 -20.47
C ASN A 165 -23.19 -0.45 -19.18
N ALA A 166 -23.42 -1.12 -18.04
CA ALA A 166 -22.62 -0.90 -16.85
C ALA A 166 -21.20 -1.46 -17.01
N LEU A 167 -20.21 -0.57 -16.93
CA LEU A 167 -18.80 -0.94 -16.99
C LEU A 167 -18.27 -1.48 -15.66
N GLY A 168 -18.95 -1.15 -14.56
CA GLY A 168 -18.46 -1.39 -13.21
C GLY A 168 -19.34 -0.76 -12.14
N ALA A 169 -18.80 -0.74 -10.92
CA ALA A 169 -19.42 -0.10 -9.76
C ALA A 169 -18.45 0.90 -9.13
N LEU A 170 -18.99 1.95 -8.53
CA LEU A 170 -18.25 2.88 -7.69
C LEU A 170 -18.88 2.90 -6.30
N ASP A 171 -18.06 2.98 -5.27
CA ASP A 171 -18.54 3.07 -3.89
C ASP A 171 -17.53 3.78 -2.98
N GLY A 172 -18.05 4.41 -1.93
CA GLY A 172 -17.27 4.97 -0.83
C GLY A 172 -16.93 3.90 0.20
N CYS A 173 -15.70 3.87 0.68
CA CYS A 173 -15.23 2.90 1.66
C CYS A 173 -14.51 3.63 2.81
N HIS A 174 -14.94 3.37 4.04
CA HIS A 174 -14.32 3.92 5.22
C HIS A 174 -13.27 2.97 5.78
N VAL A 175 -12.04 3.48 5.94
CA VAL A 175 -10.92 2.77 6.59
C VAL A 175 -10.63 3.45 7.92
N GLU A 176 -10.57 2.69 9.00
CA GLU A 176 -10.23 3.22 10.33
C GLU A 176 -8.81 3.79 10.36
N VAL A 177 -8.65 4.96 10.97
CA VAL A 177 -7.36 5.66 11.05
C VAL A 177 -7.13 6.21 12.44
N CYS A 178 -5.86 6.33 12.81
CA CYS A 178 -5.43 7.04 14.00
C CYS A 178 -4.98 8.46 13.59
N VAL A 179 -5.67 9.47 14.10
CA VAL A 179 -5.32 10.89 13.91
C VAL A 179 -5.28 11.60 15.26
N ASP A 180 -4.60 12.74 15.31
CA ASP A 180 -4.52 13.58 16.51
C ASP A 180 -5.91 14.02 16.97
N VAL A 181 -6.06 14.20 18.29
CA VAL A 181 -7.34 14.55 18.92
C VAL A 181 -7.97 15.81 18.31
N ALA A 182 -7.14 16.79 17.95
CA ALA A 182 -7.57 18.03 17.31
C ALA A 182 -8.23 17.80 15.93
N ASP A 183 -7.83 16.75 15.22
CA ASP A 183 -8.33 16.42 13.88
C ASP A 183 -9.48 15.41 13.87
N GLN A 184 -9.68 14.68 14.96
CA GLN A 184 -10.70 13.62 15.05
C GLN A 184 -12.10 14.08 14.64
N GLY A 185 -12.46 15.35 14.89
CA GLY A 185 -13.74 15.91 14.46
C GLY A 185 -13.99 15.79 12.96
N ARG A 186 -12.95 15.99 12.13
CA ARG A 186 -13.06 15.88 10.66
C ARG A 186 -13.13 14.43 10.19
N TYR A 187 -12.41 13.53 10.84
CA TYR A 187 -12.35 12.10 10.47
C TYR A 187 -13.50 11.26 11.05
N ARG A 188 -14.37 11.86 11.86
CA ARG A 188 -15.49 11.15 12.47
C ARG A 188 -16.61 10.92 11.45
N ASN A 189 -16.92 9.65 11.21
CA ASN A 189 -18.02 9.25 10.34
C ASN A 189 -19.38 9.28 11.07
N ARG A 190 -20.46 8.98 10.34
CA ARG A 190 -21.83 8.92 10.89
C ARG A 190 -21.98 7.92 12.05
N LYS A 191 -21.18 6.85 12.07
CA LYS A 191 -21.15 5.82 13.12
C LYS A 191 -20.24 6.18 14.30
N GLN A 192 -19.77 7.43 14.37
CA GLN A 192 -18.85 7.93 15.40
C GLN A 192 -17.46 7.27 15.39
N GLN A 193 -17.09 6.55 14.33
CA GLN A 193 -15.76 5.97 14.16
C GLN A 193 -14.82 6.98 13.47
N ILE A 194 -13.54 6.94 13.82
CA ILE A 194 -12.50 7.77 13.20
C ILE A 194 -11.97 7.04 11.96
N THR A 195 -12.27 7.58 10.79
CA THR A 195 -12.02 6.92 9.49
C THR A 195 -11.56 7.91 8.43
N THR A 196 -10.84 7.43 7.42
CA THR A 196 -10.70 8.10 6.13
C THR A 196 -11.68 7.47 5.13
N ASN A 197 -12.30 8.29 4.28
CA ASN A 197 -13.12 7.81 3.17
C ASN A 197 -12.24 7.64 1.92
N MET A 198 -12.48 6.57 1.17
CA MET A 198 -11.87 6.25 -0.10
C MET A 198 -12.95 5.97 -1.13
N LEU A 199 -12.91 6.61 -2.29
CA LEU A 199 -13.73 6.21 -3.44
C LEU A 199 -12.99 5.12 -4.22
N GLY A 200 -13.63 3.96 -4.36
CA GLY A 200 -13.14 2.89 -5.24
C GLY A 200 -14.07 2.72 -6.44
N VAL A 201 -13.49 2.50 -7.62
CA VAL A 201 -14.22 2.12 -8.84
C VAL A 201 -13.67 0.80 -9.31
N VAL A 202 -14.54 -0.17 -9.54
CA VAL A 202 -14.19 -1.52 -9.97
C VAL A 202 -14.94 -1.90 -11.23
N ASP A 203 -14.34 -2.74 -12.07
CA ASP A 203 -15.03 -3.34 -13.19
C ASP A 203 -15.90 -4.54 -12.78
N CYS A 204 -16.64 -5.08 -13.74
CA CYS A 204 -17.40 -6.32 -13.63
C CYS A 204 -16.62 -7.55 -13.13
N LYS A 205 -15.27 -7.56 -13.25
CA LYS A 205 -14.37 -8.62 -12.78
C LYS A 205 -13.75 -8.30 -11.41
N MET A 206 -14.26 -7.27 -10.72
CA MET A 206 -13.78 -6.82 -9.40
C MET A 206 -12.35 -6.26 -9.42
N ARG A 207 -11.86 -5.80 -10.57
CA ARG A 207 -10.56 -5.13 -10.70
C ARG A 207 -10.73 -3.64 -10.51
N PHE A 208 -9.86 -3.02 -9.72
CA PHE A 208 -9.87 -1.56 -9.55
C PHE A 208 -9.51 -0.84 -10.85
N LEU A 209 -10.36 0.10 -11.24
CA LEU A 209 -10.19 1.01 -12.37
C LEU A 209 -9.75 2.40 -11.93
N TYR A 210 -10.15 2.79 -10.72
CA TYR A 210 -9.82 4.07 -10.10
C TYR A 210 -9.93 3.95 -8.59
N VAL A 211 -9.02 4.61 -7.86
CA VAL A 211 -9.03 4.69 -6.40
C VAL A 211 -8.65 6.11 -6.00
N LEU A 212 -9.49 6.75 -5.17
CA LEU A 212 -9.21 8.05 -4.56
C LEU A 212 -9.25 7.91 -3.04
N PRO A 213 -8.10 7.71 -2.37
CA PRO A 213 -8.02 7.65 -0.92
C PRO A 213 -7.89 9.05 -0.30
N GLY A 214 -8.00 9.11 1.03
CA GLY A 214 -7.53 10.26 1.83
C GLY A 214 -8.56 11.34 2.13
N TRP A 215 -9.84 11.10 1.85
CA TRP A 215 -10.90 12.01 2.27
C TRP A 215 -11.19 11.87 3.76
N GLU A 216 -11.64 12.94 4.41
CA GLU A 216 -11.99 12.87 5.82
C GLU A 216 -13.25 11.99 6.02
N GLY A 217 -13.32 11.24 7.11
CA GLY A 217 -14.47 10.35 7.38
C GLY A 217 -15.83 11.03 7.53
N SER A 218 -15.86 12.35 7.72
CA SER A 218 -17.10 13.13 7.69
C SER A 218 -17.55 13.52 6.27
N ALA A 219 -16.70 13.35 5.26
CA ALA A 219 -17.03 13.72 3.89
C ALA A 219 -18.07 12.76 3.30
N SER A 220 -19.10 13.34 2.66
CA SER A 220 -20.11 12.56 1.92
C SER A 220 -19.52 11.99 0.63
N ASP A 221 -20.00 10.83 0.20
CA ASP A 221 -19.55 10.19 -1.04
C ASP A 221 -19.75 11.11 -2.26
N SER A 222 -20.80 11.93 -2.26
CA SER A 222 -21.04 12.95 -3.29
C SER A 222 -19.96 14.03 -3.35
N ARG A 223 -19.35 14.38 -2.21
CA ARG A 223 -18.24 15.34 -2.15
C ARG A 223 -16.95 14.69 -2.65
N VAL A 224 -16.70 13.45 -2.25
CA VAL A 224 -15.54 12.66 -2.70
C VAL A 224 -15.60 12.44 -4.22
N LEU A 225 -16.75 12.02 -4.75
CA LEU A 225 -16.96 11.85 -6.19
C LEU A 225 -16.79 13.16 -6.97
N ARG A 226 -17.31 14.27 -6.45
CA ARG A 226 -17.13 15.58 -7.08
C ARG A 226 -15.66 15.96 -7.16
N ASP A 227 -14.88 15.67 -6.12
CA ASP A 227 -13.43 15.91 -6.14
C ASP A 227 -12.72 15.02 -7.16
N ALA A 228 -13.03 13.73 -7.19
CA ALA A 228 -12.49 12.78 -8.17
C ALA A 228 -12.67 13.29 -9.61
N MET A 229 -13.80 13.92 -9.90
CA MET A 229 -14.12 14.45 -11.24
C MET A 229 -13.54 15.83 -11.54
N ARG A 230 -12.82 16.48 -10.61
CA ARG A 230 -12.28 17.84 -10.83
C ARG A 230 -11.21 17.85 -11.92
N THR A 231 -11.36 18.76 -12.88
CA THR A 231 -10.41 18.95 -13.99
C THR A 231 -9.01 19.40 -13.55
N SER A 232 -8.87 19.95 -12.34
CA SER A 232 -7.56 20.32 -11.78
C SER A 232 -6.72 19.12 -11.33
N ARG A 233 -7.30 17.91 -11.25
CA ARG A 233 -6.59 16.70 -10.86
C ARG A 233 -5.88 16.08 -12.06
N GLN A 234 -4.64 15.62 -11.83
CA GLN A 234 -3.89 14.86 -12.83
C GLN A 234 -4.51 13.47 -13.05
N ASP A 235 -5.01 12.85 -11.97
CA ASP A 235 -5.67 11.55 -11.91
C ASP A 235 -7.21 11.71 -11.96
N LYS A 236 -7.72 12.65 -12.75
CA LYS A 236 -9.17 12.90 -12.83
C LYS A 236 -9.94 11.62 -13.19
N PHE A 237 -10.98 11.33 -12.42
CA PHE A 237 -11.99 10.36 -12.78
C PHE A 237 -12.88 10.91 -13.91
N VAL A 238 -12.86 10.26 -15.07
CA VAL A 238 -13.71 10.59 -16.21
C VAL A 238 -14.80 9.54 -16.30
N VAL A 239 -16.05 9.95 -16.12
CA VAL A 239 -17.20 9.10 -16.42
C VAL A 239 -17.39 9.12 -17.95
N PRO A 240 -17.32 7.98 -18.65
CA PRO A 240 -17.65 7.91 -20.06
C PRO A 240 -19.07 8.43 -20.31
N ALA A 241 -19.33 9.00 -21.48
CA ALA A 241 -20.68 9.44 -21.85
C ALA A 241 -21.62 8.21 -21.84
N GLY A 242 -22.41 8.08 -20.77
CA GLY A 242 -23.36 6.99 -20.61
C GLY A 242 -24.62 7.21 -21.44
N THR A 243 -25.30 6.12 -21.79
CA THR A 243 -26.69 6.18 -22.23
C THR A 243 -27.55 6.46 -21.01
N THR A 244 -28.30 7.57 -20.99
CA THR A 244 -29.26 7.83 -19.92
C THR A 244 -30.29 6.70 -19.91
N LEU A 245 -30.35 5.92 -18.82
CA LEU A 245 -31.48 5.04 -18.59
C LEU A 245 -32.68 5.95 -18.35
N SER A 246 -33.52 6.15 -19.38
CA SER A 246 -34.83 6.75 -19.19
C SER A 246 -35.63 5.79 -18.31
N LEU A 247 -35.63 6.04 -17.01
CA LEU A 247 -36.67 5.51 -16.14
C LEU A 247 -37.97 6.10 -16.66
N GLY A 248 -38.73 5.29 -17.39
CA GLY A 248 -40.07 5.64 -17.87
C GLY A 248 -41.02 5.70 -16.69
N ILE A 249 -40.91 6.79 -15.91
CA ILE A 249 -41.88 7.18 -14.89
C ILE A 249 -42.90 8.12 -15.54
#